data_AF-A0A976Q165-F1
#
_entry.id   AF-A0A976Q165-F1
#
_cell.length_a   1.000
_cell.length_b   1.000
_cell.length_c   1.000
_cell.angle_alpha   90.00
_cell.angle_beta   90.00
_cell.angle_gamma   90.00
#
_symmetry.space_group_name_H-M   'P 1'
#
loop_
_entity.id
_entity.type
_entity.pdbx_description
1 polymer ?
#
loop_
_entity_poly.entity_id
_entity_poly.type
_entity_poly.pdbx_seq_one_letter_code
_entity_poly.pdbx_strand_id
1 'polypeptide(L)'
;MKKSKGFTLIELMIVVAILGILAAIAIPALTKYMRRAKTSEAKTSIAKMFDGASAYFAEEHVDRGDVALLGDGGSVTAAAPHRCPHPDGTPAGGAAGTTPAIDFDCNAGPAGKCVPGVGASGDGRYDMTLWTNNDVWNGLNFQQEQGHFFHYNFIAANTTTGYGSCQFTSQAFGDLDADEVFSTYERTGAADVNGVNGAAGLFVDQDVE
;
A
#
# COMPACT_ATOMS: atom_id res chain seq x y z
N MET A 1 -42.72 20.73 48.57
CA MET A 1 -42.76 19.95 47.32
C MET A 1 -42.15 20.81 46.21
N LYS A 2 -40.98 20.45 45.67
CA LYS A 2 -40.39 21.17 44.53
C LYS A 2 -41.22 20.85 43.29
N LYS A 3 -41.76 21.87 42.61
CA LYS A 3 -42.43 21.71 41.31
C LYS A 3 -41.38 21.23 40.29
N SER A 4 -41.56 20.03 39.74
CA SER A 4 -40.83 19.60 38.56
C SER A 4 -41.28 20.46 37.37
N LYS A 5 -40.37 21.27 36.83
CA LYS A 5 -40.58 21.89 35.52
C LYS A 5 -40.31 20.81 34.47
N GLY A 6 -41.35 20.37 33.77
CA GLY A 6 -41.22 19.49 32.61
C GLY A 6 -40.78 20.28 31.37
N PHE A 7 -40.04 19.64 30.47
CA PHE A 7 -39.73 20.18 29.15
C PHE A 7 -40.99 20.30 28.30
N THR A 8 -41.09 21.36 27.50
CA THR A 8 -42.18 21.53 26.55
C THR A 8 -41.88 20.80 25.23
N LEU A 9 -42.93 20.30 24.57
CA LEU A 9 -42.81 19.68 23.24
C LEU A 9 -42.18 20.66 22.22
N ILE A 10 -42.52 21.95 22.32
CA ILE A 10 -41.99 22.98 21.42
C ILE A 10 -40.49 23.23 21.62
N GLU A 11 -40.00 23.22 22.86
CA GLU A 11 -38.55 23.30 23.14
C GLU A 11 -37.81 22.13 22.49
N LEU A 12 -38.35 20.91 22.60
CA LEU A 12 -37.74 19.74 21.99
C LEU A 12 -37.72 19.84 20.45
N MET A 13 -38.79 20.32 19.84
CA MET A 13 -38.86 20.47 18.37
C MET A 13 -37.83 21.48 17.84
N ILE A 14 -37.64 22.61 18.51
CA ILE A 14 -36.63 23.60 18.12
C ILE A 14 -35.21 23.02 18.24
N VAL A 15 -34.93 22.28 19.31
CA VAL A 15 -33.63 21.63 19.51
C VAL A 15 -33.34 20.64 18.38
N VAL A 16 -34.30 19.80 18.00
CA VAL A 16 -34.13 18.84 16.90
C VAL A 16 -33.94 19.56 15.56
N ALA A 17 -34.65 20.66 15.32
CA ALA A 17 -34.50 21.46 14.10
C ALA A 17 -33.09 22.06 13.97
N ILE A 18 -32.55 22.63 15.06
CA ILE A 18 -31.19 23.18 15.08
C ILE A 18 -30.15 22.06 14.90
N LEU A 19 -30.32 20.92 15.58
CA LEU A 19 -29.44 19.75 15.40
C LEU A 19 -29.45 19.22 13.96
N GLY A 20 -30.60 19.24 13.28
CA GLY A 20 -30.72 18.85 11.88
C GLY A 20 -29.91 19.75 10.94
N ILE A 21 -29.97 21.07 11.12
CA ILE A 21 -29.20 22.03 10.31
C ILE A 21 -27.69 21.85 10.56
N LEU A 22 -27.29 21.71 11.83
CA LEU A 22 -25.88 21.48 12.17
C LEU A 22 -25.36 20.16 11.59
N ALA A 23 -26.14 19.08 11.66
CA ALA A 23 -25.76 17.79 11.11
C ALA A 23 -25.58 17.83 9.58
N ALA A 24 -26.47 18.54 8.86
CA ALA A 24 -26.39 18.66 7.40
C ALA A 24 -25.08 19.30 6.90
N ILE A 25 -24.52 20.23 7.67
CA ILE A 25 -23.24 20.88 7.34
C ILE A 25 -22.05 20.08 7.89
N ALA A 26 -22.19 19.54 9.11
CA ALA A 26 -21.09 18.86 9.80
C ALA A 26 -20.74 17.49 9.20
N ILE A 27 -21.73 16.70 8.76
CA ILE A 27 -21.51 15.35 8.22
C ILE A 27 -20.60 15.38 6.97
N PRO A 28 -20.88 16.14 5.90
CA PRO A 28 -20.02 16.14 4.71
C PRO A 28 -18.63 16.72 4.99
N ALA A 29 -18.51 17.69 5.90
CA ALA A 29 -17.21 18.22 6.31
C ALA A 29 -16.38 17.16 7.06
N LEU A 30 -17.01 16.39 7.95
CA LEU A 30 -16.36 15.34 8.70
C LEU A 30 -15.94 14.16 7.80
N THR A 31 -16.79 13.74 6.85
CA THR A 31 -16.43 12.66 5.91
C THR A 31 -15.23 13.04 5.06
N LYS A 32 -15.18 14.28 4.55
CA LYS A 32 -14.03 14.82 3.81
C LYS A 32 -12.75 14.82 4.66
N TYR A 33 -12.83 15.25 5.92
CA TYR A 33 -11.70 15.21 6.84
C TYR A 33 -11.21 13.78 7.09
N MET A 34 -12.13 12.84 7.29
CA MET A 34 -11.79 11.42 7.47
C MET A 34 -11.13 10.84 6.22
N ARG A 35 -11.62 11.14 5.00
CA ARG A 35 -11.01 10.71 3.73
C ARG A 35 -9.58 11.24 3.61
N ARG A 36 -9.36 12.53 3.86
CA ARG A 36 -8.00 13.12 3.91
C ARG A 36 -7.08 12.40 4.88
N ALA A 37 -7.57 12.09 6.08
CA ALA A 37 -6.80 11.32 7.05
C ALA A 37 -6.45 9.93 6.50
N LYS A 38 -7.38 9.24 5.82
CA LYS A 38 -7.10 7.97 5.13
C LYS A 38 -6.05 8.12 4.03
N THR A 39 -6.15 9.13 3.14
CA THR A 39 -5.17 9.34 2.04
C THR A 39 -3.72 9.50 2.53
N SER A 40 -3.52 10.03 3.74
CA SER A 40 -2.19 10.18 4.33
C SER A 40 -1.49 8.83 4.58
N GLU A 41 -2.28 7.77 4.80
CA GLU A 41 -1.78 6.40 4.94
C GLU A 41 -1.17 5.91 3.63
N ALA A 42 -1.88 6.06 2.51
CA ALA A 42 -1.37 5.67 1.18
C ALA A 42 -0.05 6.38 0.86
N LYS A 43 0.00 7.71 1.06
CA LYS A 43 1.21 8.52 0.81
C LYS A 43 2.40 8.02 1.65
N THR A 44 2.16 7.67 2.91
CA THR A 44 3.19 7.15 3.82
C THR A 44 3.64 5.74 3.44
N SER A 45 2.70 4.85 3.11
CA SER A 45 2.99 3.47 2.73
C SER A 45 3.73 3.40 1.40
N ILE A 46 3.34 4.18 0.39
CA ILE A 46 4.07 4.27 -0.89
C ILE A 46 5.48 4.82 -0.69
N ALA A 47 5.66 5.81 0.19
CA ALA A 47 6.99 6.30 0.51
C ALA A 47 7.86 5.18 1.12
N LYS A 48 7.33 4.39 2.06
CA LYS A 48 8.05 3.24 2.64
C LYS A 48 8.38 2.17 1.60
N MET A 49 7.44 1.83 0.71
CA MET A 49 7.67 0.86 -0.37
C MET A 49 8.76 1.37 -1.33
N PHE A 50 8.70 2.64 -1.69
CA PHE A 50 9.69 3.27 -2.54
C PHE A 50 11.07 3.31 -1.89
N ASP A 51 11.15 3.64 -0.60
CA ASP A 51 12.41 3.68 0.13
C ASP A 51 13.00 2.27 0.26
N GLY A 52 12.18 1.27 0.59
CA GLY A 52 12.58 -0.14 0.62
C GLY A 52 13.07 -0.64 -0.74
N ALA A 53 12.37 -0.28 -1.82
CA ALA A 53 12.81 -0.57 -3.18
C ALA A 53 14.12 0.13 -3.49
N SER A 54 14.26 1.41 -3.14
CA SER A 54 15.49 2.16 -3.41
C SER A 54 16.70 1.58 -2.70
N ALA A 55 16.52 1.08 -1.47
CA ALA A 55 17.55 0.37 -0.71
C ALA A 55 17.87 -0.96 -1.38
N TYR A 56 16.86 -1.73 -1.80
CA TYR A 56 17.04 -2.98 -2.52
C TYR A 56 17.84 -2.76 -3.81
N PHE A 57 17.44 -1.84 -4.70
CA PHE A 57 18.15 -1.55 -5.95
C PHE A 57 19.47 -0.78 -5.77
N ALA A 58 19.79 -0.31 -4.56
CA ALA A 58 21.10 0.28 -4.26
C ALA A 58 22.15 -0.78 -3.89
N GLU A 59 21.71 -1.99 -3.55
CA GLU A 59 22.57 -3.10 -3.20
C GLU A 59 22.72 -4.07 -4.37
N GLU A 60 23.82 -4.81 -4.32
CA GLU A 60 24.20 -5.80 -5.31
C GLU A 60 23.66 -7.16 -4.90
N HIS A 61 22.82 -7.77 -5.74
CA HIS A 61 22.16 -9.03 -5.44
C HIS A 61 22.68 -10.17 -6.32
N VAL A 62 22.50 -11.38 -5.82
CA VAL A 62 22.80 -12.65 -6.49
C VAL A 62 21.60 -13.58 -6.29
N ASP A 63 21.27 -14.35 -7.32
CA ASP A 63 20.14 -15.26 -7.27
C ASP A 63 20.36 -16.42 -6.30
N ARG A 64 19.28 -16.82 -5.62
CA ARG A 64 19.30 -17.96 -4.69
C ARG A 64 19.59 -19.24 -5.47
N GLY A 65 20.72 -19.89 -5.17
CA GLY A 65 21.11 -21.17 -5.77
C GLY A 65 22.40 -21.12 -6.58
N ASP A 66 22.91 -19.92 -6.88
CA ASP A 66 24.16 -19.72 -7.61
C ASP A 66 25.42 -19.87 -6.72
N VAL A 67 25.44 -20.93 -5.89
CA VAL A 67 26.62 -21.30 -5.09
C VAL A 67 27.79 -21.78 -5.95
N ALA A 68 27.54 -22.13 -7.21
CA ALA A 68 28.55 -22.50 -8.19
C ALA A 68 29.48 -21.33 -8.58
N LEU A 69 29.13 -20.10 -8.21
CA LEU A 69 29.94 -18.92 -8.46
C LEU A 69 31.03 -18.71 -7.41
N LEU A 70 30.94 -19.33 -6.23
CA LEU A 70 31.99 -19.25 -5.22
C LEU A 70 33.06 -20.31 -5.52
N GLY A 71 34.08 -19.95 -6.29
CA GLY A 71 35.26 -20.81 -6.46
C GLY A 71 35.93 -21.10 -5.11
N ASP A 72 36.68 -22.20 -5.00
CA ASP A 72 37.50 -22.50 -3.82
C ASP A 72 38.54 -21.38 -3.64
N GLY A 73 38.26 -20.43 -2.73
CA GLY A 73 38.99 -19.16 -2.60
C GLY A 73 38.16 -17.87 -2.77
N GLY A 74 36.85 -17.94 -3.03
CA GLY A 74 35.91 -16.82 -2.86
C GLY A 74 35.71 -15.86 -4.05
N SER A 75 36.17 -16.18 -5.27
CA SER A 75 35.90 -15.32 -6.43
C SER A 75 34.61 -15.71 -7.15
N VAL A 76 33.65 -14.77 -7.22
CA VAL A 76 32.37 -14.87 -7.95
C VAL A 76 32.63 -14.82 -9.47
N THR A 77 32.45 -15.92 -10.20
CA THR A 77 32.64 -15.96 -11.66
C THR A 77 31.35 -15.71 -12.46
N ALA A 78 31.06 -14.46 -12.79
CA ALA A 78 30.20 -14.05 -13.92
C ALA A 78 28.70 -14.43 -13.90
N ALA A 79 28.05 -14.49 -12.74
CA ALA A 79 26.83 -13.69 -12.58
C ALA A 79 27.28 -12.48 -11.76
N ALA A 80 27.58 -11.37 -12.42
CA ALA A 80 28.01 -10.18 -11.70
C ALA A 80 26.89 -9.81 -10.72
N PRO A 81 27.24 -9.42 -9.47
CA PRO A 81 26.25 -8.83 -8.58
C PRO A 81 25.50 -7.74 -9.34
N HIS A 82 24.18 -7.85 -9.33
CA HIS A 82 23.33 -7.00 -10.12
C HIS A 82 22.32 -6.31 -9.22
N ARG A 83 22.08 -5.04 -9.53
CA ARG A 83 21.13 -4.22 -8.79
C ARG A 83 19.70 -4.46 -9.26
N CYS A 84 19.55 -4.78 -10.54
CA CYS A 84 18.26 -4.98 -11.21
C CYS A 84 18.02 -6.47 -11.52
N PRO A 85 16.83 -7.03 -11.25
CA PRO A 85 16.51 -8.44 -11.49
C PRO A 85 16.43 -8.78 -12.98
N HIS A 86 16.69 -10.05 -13.33
CA HIS A 86 16.55 -10.56 -14.70
C HIS A 86 15.07 -10.70 -15.10
N PRO A 87 14.69 -10.43 -16.37
CA PRO A 87 13.30 -10.56 -16.80
C PRO A 87 12.73 -11.99 -16.89
N ASP A 88 13.56 -13.03 -16.98
CA ASP A 88 13.10 -14.44 -17.16
C ASP A 88 13.59 -15.45 -16.08
N GLY A 89 14.37 -15.01 -15.10
CA GLY A 89 14.84 -15.84 -13.97
C GLY A 89 14.35 -15.27 -12.65
N THR A 90 13.46 -15.96 -11.95
CA THR A 90 13.04 -15.55 -10.60
C THR A 90 13.85 -16.32 -9.54
N PRO A 91 14.14 -15.67 -8.40
CA PRO A 91 13.13 -15.66 -7.33
C PRO A 91 12.54 -14.27 -6.99
N ALA A 92 13.15 -13.16 -7.42
CA ALA A 92 12.78 -11.80 -6.98
C ALA A 92 12.35 -10.84 -8.11
N GLY A 93 12.00 -11.39 -9.29
CA GLY A 93 11.63 -10.62 -10.47
C GLY A 93 10.15 -10.26 -10.53
N GLY A 94 9.80 -9.11 -9.97
CA GLY A 94 9.11 -8.11 -10.78
C GLY A 94 7.65 -7.76 -10.44
N ALA A 95 6.95 -8.52 -9.59
CA ALA A 95 5.70 -8.03 -9.03
C ALA A 95 5.33 -8.75 -7.73
N ALA A 96 4.94 -7.99 -6.71
CA ALA A 96 4.36 -8.57 -5.51
C ALA A 96 2.91 -9.02 -5.72
N GLY A 97 2.22 -8.44 -6.71
CA GLY A 97 0.78 -8.57 -6.86
C GLY A 97 0.02 -7.73 -5.83
N THR A 98 -1.22 -7.38 -6.17
CA THR A 98 -2.06 -6.55 -5.30
C THR A 98 -2.40 -7.32 -4.02
N THR A 99 -2.01 -6.77 -2.87
CA THR A 99 -2.14 -7.39 -1.55
C THR A 99 -2.89 -6.45 -0.59
N PRO A 100 -4.04 -6.89 -0.02
CA PRO A 100 -4.85 -8.02 -0.50
C PRO A 100 -5.32 -7.77 -1.95
N ALA A 101 -5.82 -8.81 -2.63
CA ALA A 101 -6.26 -8.70 -4.02
C ALA A 101 -7.29 -7.58 -4.22
N ILE A 102 -7.33 -6.95 -5.39
CA ILE A 102 -8.15 -5.74 -5.62
C ILE A 102 -9.66 -6.00 -5.56
N ASP A 103 -10.07 -7.24 -5.76
CA ASP A 103 -11.45 -7.71 -5.62
C ASP A 103 -11.85 -7.99 -4.16
N PHE A 104 -10.90 -7.89 -3.23
CA PHE A 104 -11.17 -8.06 -1.81
C PHE A 104 -11.84 -6.82 -1.21
N ASP A 105 -13.07 -6.94 -0.73
CA ASP A 105 -13.77 -5.80 -0.14
C ASP A 105 -13.22 -5.44 1.26
N CYS A 106 -12.35 -4.44 1.30
CA CYS A 106 -11.84 -3.87 2.54
C CYS A 106 -12.88 -3.01 3.29
N ASN A 107 -13.88 -2.46 2.61
CA ASN A 107 -14.93 -1.66 3.22
C ASN A 107 -15.88 -2.50 4.08
N ALA A 108 -15.99 -3.80 3.79
CA ALA A 108 -16.70 -4.76 4.63
C ALA A 108 -15.99 -5.04 5.97
N GLY A 109 -14.72 -4.64 6.12
CA GLY A 109 -13.95 -4.88 7.34
C GLY A 109 -14.28 -3.94 8.50
N PRO A 110 -13.80 -4.26 9.71
CA PRO A 110 -13.96 -3.39 10.88
C PRO A 110 -13.44 -1.98 10.63
N ALA A 111 -14.30 -0.97 10.80
CA ALA A 111 -14.01 0.44 10.50
C ALA A 111 -13.68 0.73 9.02
N GLY A 112 -14.12 -0.13 8.10
CA GLY A 112 -13.87 -0.01 6.66
C GLY A 112 -12.39 -0.19 6.31
N LYS A 113 -11.76 -1.22 6.90
CA LYS A 113 -10.33 -1.51 6.76
C LYS A 113 -10.11 -2.95 6.32
N CYS A 114 -9.09 -3.16 5.50
CA CYS A 114 -8.49 -4.48 5.35
C CYS A 114 -7.72 -4.81 6.64
N VAL A 115 -8.09 -5.89 7.33
CA VAL A 115 -7.47 -6.29 8.59
C VAL A 115 -6.69 -7.60 8.40
N PRO A 116 -5.36 -7.55 8.50
CA PRO A 116 -4.55 -8.75 8.34
C PRO A 116 -4.51 -9.59 9.63
N GLY A 117 -4.39 -10.91 9.50
CA GLY A 117 -4.16 -11.81 10.63
C GLY A 117 -3.82 -13.24 10.19
N VAL A 118 -3.15 -14.01 11.06
CA VAL A 118 -2.77 -15.40 10.73
C VAL A 118 -4.02 -16.28 10.69
N GLY A 119 -4.30 -16.89 9.54
CA GLY A 119 -5.53 -17.68 9.34
C GLY A 119 -6.80 -16.85 9.43
N ALA A 120 -6.71 -15.53 9.23
CA ALA A 120 -7.86 -14.65 9.35
C ALA A 120 -8.87 -14.93 8.23
N SER A 121 -10.14 -14.97 8.63
CA SER A 121 -11.28 -15.20 7.75
C SER A 121 -12.45 -14.34 8.20
N GLY A 122 -13.35 -14.03 7.26
CA GLY A 122 -14.49 -13.13 7.45
C GLY A 122 -14.32 -11.78 6.77
N ASP A 123 -15.37 -10.96 6.84
CA ASP A 123 -15.49 -9.72 6.08
C ASP A 123 -14.34 -8.74 6.36
N GLY A 124 -13.68 -8.29 5.29
CA GLY A 124 -12.52 -7.41 5.30
C GLY A 124 -11.30 -7.95 6.08
N ARG A 125 -11.26 -9.23 6.44
CA ARG A 125 -10.11 -9.90 7.07
C ARG A 125 -9.41 -10.84 6.10
N TYR A 126 -8.09 -10.73 6.00
CA TYR A 126 -7.30 -11.57 5.10
C TYR A 126 -6.06 -12.15 5.77
N ASP A 127 -5.53 -13.22 5.20
CA ASP A 127 -4.39 -13.93 5.78
C ASP A 127 -3.09 -13.12 5.66
N MET A 128 -2.41 -12.91 6.79
CA MET A 128 -1.12 -12.21 6.85
C MET A 128 -0.04 -12.86 5.97
N THR A 129 -0.17 -14.16 5.68
CA THR A 129 0.77 -14.91 4.85
C THR A 129 0.89 -14.37 3.42
N LEU A 130 -0.09 -13.60 2.93
CA LEU A 130 0.03 -12.91 1.63
C LEU A 130 1.23 -11.95 1.59
N TRP A 131 1.63 -11.40 2.74
CA TRP A 131 2.85 -10.59 2.86
C TRP A 131 4.08 -11.46 3.08
N THR A 132 4.03 -12.35 4.09
CA THR A 132 5.23 -13.05 4.56
C THR A 132 5.69 -14.18 3.63
N ASN A 133 4.80 -14.75 2.83
CA ASN A 133 5.14 -15.80 1.85
C ASN A 133 5.42 -15.21 0.46
N ASN A 134 5.60 -13.89 0.36
CA ASN A 134 5.91 -13.20 -0.88
C ASN A 134 7.34 -12.67 -0.84
N ASP A 135 8.19 -13.20 -1.72
CA ASP A 135 9.60 -12.85 -1.77
C ASP A 135 9.83 -11.36 -2.11
N VAL A 136 8.93 -10.72 -2.85
CA VAL A 136 9.02 -9.29 -3.18
C VAL A 136 8.73 -8.44 -1.95
N TRP A 137 7.65 -8.73 -1.22
CA TRP A 137 7.34 -8.00 0.02
C TRP A 137 8.43 -8.14 1.07
N ASN A 138 8.95 -9.35 1.22
CA ASN A 138 10.08 -9.63 2.09
C ASN A 138 11.35 -8.87 1.66
N GLY A 139 11.65 -8.83 0.36
CA GLY A 139 12.79 -8.09 -0.20
C GLY A 139 12.70 -6.58 0.02
N LEU A 140 11.49 -6.03 0.01
CA LEU A 140 11.23 -4.61 0.31
C LEU A 140 11.15 -4.31 1.81
N ASN A 141 11.17 -5.33 2.67
CA ASN A 141 10.86 -5.22 4.10
C ASN A 141 9.56 -4.45 4.35
N PHE A 142 8.54 -4.74 3.54
CA PHE A 142 7.25 -4.07 3.60
C PHE A 142 6.13 -5.07 3.87
N GLN A 143 5.39 -4.83 4.95
CA GLN A 143 4.22 -5.63 5.33
C GLN A 143 3.24 -4.76 6.12
N GLN A 144 1.96 -5.14 6.09
CA GLN A 144 0.93 -4.51 6.91
C GLN A 144 0.59 -5.37 8.11
N GLU A 145 0.96 -4.92 9.31
CA GLU A 145 0.65 -5.61 10.56
C GLU A 145 -0.66 -5.14 11.21
N GLN A 146 -1.20 -4.02 10.74
CA GLN A 146 -2.40 -3.37 11.26
C GLN A 146 -3.44 -3.18 10.18
N GLY A 147 -4.68 -2.85 10.59
CA GLY A 147 -5.76 -2.55 9.66
C GLY A 147 -5.50 -1.28 8.86
N HIS A 148 -5.58 -1.39 7.54
CA HIS A 148 -5.26 -0.36 6.53
C HIS A 148 -6.43 -0.14 5.57
N PHE A 149 -6.39 0.95 4.81
CA PHE A 149 -7.46 1.35 3.89
C PHE A 149 -7.17 1.05 2.41
N PHE A 150 -5.95 0.61 2.09
CA PHE A 150 -5.48 0.49 0.72
C PHE A 150 -4.95 -0.91 0.41
N HIS A 151 -5.18 -1.34 -0.81
CA HIS A 151 -4.49 -2.45 -1.43
C HIS A 151 -3.15 -1.96 -1.96
N TYR A 152 -2.08 -2.73 -1.74
CA TYR A 152 -0.76 -2.33 -2.19
C TYR A 152 -0.27 -3.24 -3.28
N ASN A 153 0.42 -2.68 -4.27
CA ASN A 153 1.07 -3.45 -5.31
C ASN A 153 2.46 -2.88 -5.56
N PHE A 154 3.39 -3.77 -5.85
CA PHE A 154 4.73 -3.41 -6.26
C PHE A 154 5.06 -4.12 -7.55
N ILE A 155 5.61 -3.39 -8.51
CA ILE A 155 6.04 -3.94 -9.79
C ILE A 155 7.47 -3.46 -10.06
N ALA A 156 8.35 -4.34 -10.50
CA ALA A 156 9.64 -3.99 -11.06
C ALA A 156 9.79 -4.62 -12.45
N ALA A 157 10.26 -3.84 -13.42
CA ALA A 157 10.45 -4.25 -14.79
C ALA A 157 11.88 -3.92 -15.23
N ASN A 158 12.46 -4.80 -16.04
CA ASN A 158 13.77 -4.58 -16.65
C ASN A 158 13.60 -4.48 -18.17
N THR A 159 14.28 -3.50 -18.77
CA THR A 159 14.14 -3.16 -20.19
C THR A 159 15.05 -3.96 -21.11
N THR A 160 16.05 -4.67 -20.56
CA THR A 160 17.06 -5.41 -21.31
C THR A 160 17.03 -6.90 -20.95
N THR A 161 17.33 -7.79 -21.90
CA THR A 161 17.69 -9.18 -21.61
C THR A 161 19.00 -9.19 -20.82
N GLY A 162 18.91 -9.19 -19.48
CA GLY A 162 20.08 -9.13 -18.60
C GLY A 162 19.89 -8.29 -17.34
N TYR A 163 21.00 -8.06 -16.66
CA TYR A 163 21.14 -7.23 -15.47
C TYR A 163 21.50 -5.78 -15.86
N GLY A 164 20.49 -4.97 -16.17
CA GLY A 164 20.65 -3.64 -16.80
C GLY A 164 19.83 -2.55 -16.12
N SER A 165 19.27 -1.62 -16.90
CA SER A 165 18.37 -0.58 -16.37
C SER A 165 16.98 -1.15 -16.07
N CYS A 166 16.52 -0.94 -14.84
CA CYS A 166 15.19 -1.33 -14.38
C CYS A 166 14.37 -0.14 -13.90
N GLN A 167 13.06 -0.33 -13.91
CA GLN A 167 12.09 0.56 -13.31
C GLN A 167 11.32 -0.20 -12.24
N PHE A 168 10.92 0.50 -11.19
CA PHE A 168 10.06 -0.05 -10.16
C PHE A 168 8.95 0.92 -9.82
N THR A 169 7.78 0.40 -9.51
CA THR A 169 6.55 1.15 -9.31
C THR A 169 5.88 0.63 -8.06
N SER A 170 5.67 1.54 -7.10
CA SER A 170 4.88 1.30 -5.89
C SER A 170 3.49 1.90 -6.09
N GLN A 171 2.45 1.10 -5.85
CA GLN A 171 1.07 1.48 -6.06
C GLN A 171 0.23 1.22 -4.81
N ALA A 172 -0.74 2.09 -4.56
CA ALA A 172 -1.79 1.89 -3.57
C ALA A 172 -3.15 2.20 -4.20
N PHE A 173 -4.14 1.35 -3.94
CA PHE A 173 -5.51 1.46 -4.43
C PHE A 173 -6.46 1.46 -3.25
N GLY A 174 -7.38 2.41 -3.15
CA GLY A 174 -8.33 2.46 -2.04
C GLY A 174 -9.65 3.07 -2.46
N ASP A 175 -10.74 2.40 -2.10
CA ASP A 175 -12.09 2.91 -2.25
C ASP A 175 -12.50 3.62 -0.94
N LEU A 176 -12.33 4.95 -0.91
CA LEU A 176 -12.49 5.76 0.30
C LEU A 176 -13.94 6.16 0.56
N ASP A 177 -14.82 5.99 -0.41
CA ASP A 177 -16.22 6.37 -0.37
C ASP A 177 -17.24 5.29 -0.75
N ALA A 178 -16.77 4.06 -0.91
CA ALA A 178 -17.56 2.87 -1.15
C ALA A 178 -18.39 2.96 -2.44
N ASP A 179 -17.81 3.52 -3.50
CA ASP A 179 -18.44 3.67 -4.82
C ASP A 179 -17.88 2.70 -5.87
N GLU A 180 -17.00 1.77 -5.46
CA GLU A 180 -16.29 0.81 -6.31
C GLU A 180 -15.27 1.46 -7.28
N VAL A 181 -15.01 2.77 -7.16
CA VAL A 181 -13.96 3.49 -7.89
C VAL A 181 -12.76 3.71 -6.98
N PHE A 182 -11.63 3.13 -7.36
CA PHE A 182 -10.42 3.19 -6.53
C PHE A 182 -9.64 4.49 -6.78
N SER A 183 -9.34 5.21 -5.70
CA SER A 183 -8.25 6.18 -5.70
C SER A 183 -6.94 5.45 -5.89
N THR A 184 -6.17 5.88 -6.89
CA THR A 184 -4.89 5.26 -7.23
C THR A 184 -3.76 6.22 -6.90
N TYR A 185 -2.77 5.72 -6.18
CA TYR A 185 -1.55 6.43 -5.86
C TYR A 185 -0.37 5.63 -6.40
N GLU A 186 0.51 6.27 -7.14
CA GLU A 186 1.62 5.60 -7.79
C GLU A 186 2.91 6.41 -7.66
N ARG A 187 4.02 5.71 -7.40
CA ARG A 187 5.35 6.31 -7.45
C ARG A 187 6.33 5.37 -8.15
N THR A 188 7.00 5.88 -9.15
CA THR A 188 7.95 5.13 -9.98
C THR A 188 9.38 5.58 -9.73
N GLY A 189 10.30 4.64 -9.70
CA GLY A 189 11.74 4.86 -9.68
C GLY A 189 12.42 4.12 -10.82
N ALA A 190 13.65 4.53 -11.12
CA ALA A 190 14.53 3.87 -12.07
C ALA A 190 15.88 3.60 -11.39
N ALA A 191 16.49 2.48 -11.75
CA ALA A 191 17.81 2.11 -11.32
C ALA A 191 18.61 1.52 -12.49
N ASP A 192 19.93 1.63 -12.41
CA ASP A 192 20.86 0.98 -13.31
C ASP A 192 22.02 0.33 -12.51
N VAL A 193 23.10 -0.03 -13.20
CA VAL A 193 24.29 -0.64 -12.59
C VAL A 193 24.97 0.23 -11.52
N ASN A 194 24.70 1.54 -11.50
CA ASN A 194 25.21 2.48 -10.49
C ASN A 194 24.22 2.72 -9.34
N GLY A 195 23.04 2.09 -9.36
CA GLY A 195 21.98 2.25 -8.37
C GLY A 195 20.80 3.08 -8.87
N VAL A 196 19.99 3.57 -7.92
CA VAL A 196 18.79 4.36 -8.22
C VAL A 196 19.19 5.70 -8.82
N ASN A 197 18.76 5.94 -10.06
CA ASN A 197 19.17 7.07 -10.88
C ASN A 197 18.00 7.99 -11.26
N GLY A 198 16.76 7.61 -10.93
CA GLY A 198 15.57 8.40 -11.20
C GLY A 198 14.43 8.11 -10.24
N ALA A 199 13.65 9.15 -9.92
CA ALA A 199 12.42 9.04 -9.16
C ALA A 199 11.38 9.99 -9.75
N ALA A 200 10.22 9.45 -10.11
CA ALA A 200 9.06 10.24 -10.43
C ALA A 200 8.40 10.78 -9.14
N GLY A 201 7.69 11.90 -9.27
CA GLY A 201 6.80 12.39 -8.23
C GLY A 201 5.65 11.42 -7.98
N LEU A 202 4.90 11.67 -6.90
CA LEU A 202 3.68 10.91 -6.62
C LEU A 202 2.63 11.25 -7.69
N PHE A 203 2.20 10.24 -8.44
CA PHE A 203 1.02 10.29 -9.28
C PHE A 203 -0.22 9.94 -8.43
N VAL A 204 -1.30 10.67 -8.66
CA VAL A 204 -2.58 10.49 -7.97
C VAL A 204 -3.69 10.54 -9.02
N ASP A 205 -4.56 9.54 -9.01
CA ASP A 205 -5.78 9.49 -9.81
C ASP A 205 -7.00 9.24 -8.90
N GLN A 206 -8.14 9.82 -9.29
CA GLN A 206 -9.39 9.79 -8.53
C GLN A 206 -9.22 10.17 -7.04
N ASP A 207 -8.56 11.31 -6.78
CA ASP A 207 -8.41 11.79 -5.40
C ASP A 207 -9.76 12.28 -4.85
N VAL A 208 -10.24 11.63 -3.79
CA VAL A 208 -11.54 11.93 -3.16
C VAL A 208 -11.43 12.99 -2.05
N GLU A 209 -10.37 13.80 -2.08
CA GLU A 209 -9.97 14.81 -1.08
C GLU A 209 -10.92 15.98 -0.83
#